data_AF-A0A5J4WHW4-F1
#
_entry.id   AF-A0A5J4WHW4-F1
#
_cell.length_a   1.000
_cell.length_b   1.000
_cell.length_c   1.000
_cell.angle_alpha   90.00
_cell.angle_beta   90.00
_cell.angle_gamma   90.00
#
_symmetry.space_group_name_H-M   'P 1'
#
loop_
_entity.id
_entity.type
_entity.pdbx_description
1 polymer ?
#
loop_
_entity_poly.entity_id
_entity_poly.type
_entity_poly.pdbx_seq_one_letter_code
_entity_poly.pdbx_strand_id
1 'polypeptide(L)'
;MNNEEEPEPNDAEYQVIYATRTHGQIDQVVREMRKIHNARPISLSILASLSQMYINESVVNNRLSQIDEECAYLNNRGNRKNKCQFYNMRKIKSLRNTITRVQMIIEDLCIEGKRQGACPYYASMQASAKTDFIIQSRKNTSSLWPLGSSSVIVFDEAHNIPSSVDQCNSSQITLRELIASQVALVIARERFIR
;
A
#
# COMPACT_ATOMS: atom_id res chain seq x y z
N MET A 1 -23.86 1.31 0.29
CA MET A 1 -23.61 -0.10 0.64
C MET A 1 -22.11 -0.24 0.78
N ASN A 2 -21.65 -0.28 2.03
CA ASN A 2 -20.24 -0.43 2.37
C ASN A 2 -19.81 -1.84 1.94
N ASN A 3 -19.08 -1.93 0.83
CA ASN A 3 -18.29 -3.12 0.53
C ASN A 3 -16.91 -2.93 1.18
N GLU A 4 -16.89 -2.82 2.50
CA GLU A 4 -15.69 -3.21 3.23
C GLU A 4 -15.67 -4.73 3.18
N GLU A 5 -15.15 -5.26 2.07
CA GLU A 5 -14.93 -6.70 1.90
C GLU A 5 -13.98 -7.12 3.02
N GLU A 6 -14.44 -8.06 3.85
CA GLU A 6 -13.64 -8.65 4.92
C GLU A 6 -12.29 -9.14 4.34
N PRO A 7 -11.17 -8.89 5.04
CA PRO A 7 -9.87 -9.36 4.57
C PRO A 7 -9.93 -10.88 4.34
N GLU A 8 -9.45 -11.36 3.18
CA GLU A 8 -9.34 -12.81 2.94
C GLU A 8 -8.56 -13.44 4.11
N PRO A 9 -9.02 -14.59 4.64
CA PRO A 9 -8.39 -15.22 5.79
C PRO A 9 -6.91 -15.45 5.51
N ASN A 10 -6.08 -15.23 6.54
CA ASN A 10 -4.66 -15.46 6.45
C ASN A 10 -4.41 -16.97 6.33
N ASP A 11 -3.98 -17.41 5.16
CA ASP A 11 -3.74 -18.83 4.85
C ASP A 11 -2.32 -19.26 5.28
N ALA A 12 -1.46 -18.33 5.68
CA ALA A 12 -0.08 -18.62 6.04
C ALA A 12 0.04 -19.06 7.51
N GLU A 13 0.57 -20.27 7.73
CA GLU A 13 0.79 -20.84 9.06
C GLU A 13 1.83 -20.05 9.87
N TYR A 14 2.86 -19.52 9.19
CA TYR A 14 3.87 -18.64 9.75
C TYR A 14 4.21 -17.54 8.75
N GLN A 15 4.31 -16.30 9.23
CA GLN A 15 4.70 -15.17 8.37
C GLN A 15 5.86 -14.38 8.97
N VAL A 16 6.82 -14.01 8.14
CA VAL A 16 7.91 -13.09 8.50
C VAL A 16 7.63 -11.73 7.88
N ILE A 17 7.56 -10.70 8.72
CA ILE A 17 7.38 -9.32 8.28
C ILE A 17 8.67 -8.56 8.49
N TYR A 18 9.34 -8.22 7.39
CA TYR A 18 10.59 -7.47 7.37
C TYR A 18 10.32 -5.99 7.16
N ALA A 19 10.54 -5.21 8.22
CA ALA A 19 10.24 -3.79 8.25
C ALA A 19 11.51 -2.96 8.06
N THR A 20 11.62 -2.29 6.91
CA THR A 20 12.77 -1.45 6.54
C THR A 20 12.35 -0.01 6.22
N ARG A 21 13.29 0.92 6.09
CA ARG A 21 13.01 2.37 6.06
C ARG A 21 12.85 2.95 4.66
N THR A 22 13.57 2.42 3.67
CA THR A 22 13.70 3.06 2.35
C THR A 22 13.34 2.12 1.20
N HIS A 23 12.88 2.71 0.09
CA HIS A 23 12.60 1.98 -1.15
C HIS A 23 13.83 1.21 -1.65
N GLY A 24 15.03 1.81 -1.61
CA GLY A 24 16.25 1.14 -2.05
C GLY A 24 16.59 -0.10 -1.21
N GLN A 25 16.29 -0.08 0.10
CA GLN A 25 16.44 -1.25 0.96
C GLN A 25 15.44 -2.37 0.58
N ILE A 26 14.20 -2.02 0.22
CA ILE A 26 13.20 -3.01 -0.24
C ILE A 26 13.76 -3.78 -1.45
N ASP A 27 14.27 -3.08 -2.47
CA ASP A 27 14.78 -3.72 -3.68
C ASP A 27 16.00 -4.62 -3.39
N GLN A 28 16.87 -4.20 -2.46
CA GLN A 28 17.99 -5.03 -2.03
C GLN A 28 17.51 -6.31 -1.35
N VAL A 29 16.54 -6.22 -0.43
CA VAL A 29 15.97 -7.39 0.25
C VAL A 29 15.33 -8.33 -0.76
N VAL A 30 14.55 -7.83 -1.72
CA VAL A 30 13.96 -8.65 -2.79
C VAL A 30 15.02 -9.42 -3.58
N ARG A 31 16.16 -8.78 -3.91
CA ARG A 31 17.26 -9.45 -4.63
C ARG A 31 17.90 -10.57 -3.81
N GLU A 32 18.06 -10.39 -2.50
CA GLU A 32 18.55 -11.47 -1.62
C GLU A 32 17.52 -12.58 -1.47
N MET A 33 16.24 -12.23 -1.32
CA MET A 33 15.13 -13.20 -1.26
C MET A 33 15.00 -14.01 -2.56
N ARG A 34 15.34 -13.45 -3.73
CA ARG A 34 15.42 -14.20 -4.99
C ARG A 34 16.44 -15.35 -4.91
N LYS A 35 17.61 -15.12 -4.30
CA LYS A 35 18.64 -16.16 -4.13
C LYS A 35 18.14 -17.27 -3.21
N ILE A 36 17.45 -16.91 -2.13
CA ILE A 36 16.84 -17.86 -1.19
C ILE A 36 15.74 -18.67 -1.89
N HIS A 37 14.85 -18.00 -2.62
CA HIS A 37 13.76 -18.64 -3.37
C HIS A 37 14.25 -19.71 -4.35
N ASN A 38 15.38 -19.46 -5.02
CA ASN A 38 15.99 -20.43 -5.94
C ASN A 38 16.51 -21.69 -5.22
N ALA A 39 16.90 -21.60 -3.96
CA ALA A 39 17.34 -22.73 -3.15
C ALA A 39 16.16 -23.45 -2.46
N ARG A 40 15.18 -22.68 -1.98
CA ARG A 40 13.97 -23.16 -1.34
C ARG A 40 12.80 -22.23 -1.69
N PRO A 41 11.76 -22.72 -2.38
CA PRO A 41 10.63 -21.89 -2.74
C PRO A 41 10.02 -21.22 -1.50
N ILE A 42 9.97 -19.90 -1.56
CA ILE A 42 9.35 -19.02 -0.55
C ILE A 42 8.50 -17.99 -1.28
N SER A 43 7.30 -17.71 -0.79
CA SER A 43 6.43 -16.69 -1.34
C SER A 43 6.69 -15.34 -0.67
N LEU A 44 6.75 -14.26 -1.46
CA LEU A 44 7.04 -12.93 -0.94
C LEU A 44 6.11 -11.87 -1.53
N SER A 45 5.70 -10.92 -0.71
CA SER A 45 4.94 -9.73 -1.12
C SER A 45 5.56 -8.46 -0.55
N ILE A 46 5.37 -7.34 -1.24
CA ILE A 46 5.82 -6.02 -0.79
C ILE A 46 4.61 -5.17 -0.42
N LEU A 47 4.64 -4.55 0.76
CA LEU A 47 3.67 -3.54 1.17
C LEU A 47 4.33 -2.16 1.10
N ALA A 48 3.93 -1.40 0.07
CA ALA A 48 4.42 -0.07 -0.23
C ALA A 48 3.27 0.95 -0.27
N SER A 49 3.59 2.24 -0.32
CA SER A 49 2.56 3.28 -0.37
C SER A 49 1.85 3.21 -1.72
N LEU A 50 0.60 3.67 -1.75
CA LEU A 50 -0.15 3.73 -2.99
C LEU A 50 0.58 4.59 -4.04
N SER A 51 1.22 5.68 -3.61
CA SER A 51 2.06 6.52 -4.46
C SER A 51 3.26 5.79 -5.10
N GLN A 52 3.82 4.77 -4.45
CA GLN A 52 4.92 3.96 -5.00
C GLN A 52 4.44 2.93 -6.02
N MET A 53 3.19 2.46 -5.90
CA MET A 53 2.60 1.44 -6.76
C MET A 53 1.53 2.00 -7.72
N TYR A 54 1.48 3.33 -7.87
CA TYR A 54 0.47 3.99 -8.66
C TYR A 54 0.78 3.89 -10.15
N ILE A 55 -0.12 3.27 -10.92
CA ILE A 55 0.06 3.03 -12.36
C ILE A 55 -0.97 3.73 -13.24
N ASN A 56 -1.96 4.43 -12.65
CA ASN A 56 -3.03 5.06 -13.41
C ASN A 56 -2.66 6.48 -13.85
N GLU A 57 -2.16 6.59 -15.07
CA GLU A 57 -1.63 7.83 -15.65
C GLU A 57 -2.66 8.96 -15.78
N SER A 58 -3.97 8.66 -15.71
CA SER A 58 -5.04 9.67 -15.80
C SER A 58 -5.04 10.70 -14.66
N VAL A 59 -4.25 10.49 -13.61
CA VAL A 59 -4.16 11.35 -12.41
C VAL A 59 -2.78 12.01 -12.28
N VAL A 60 -1.83 11.74 -13.19
CA VAL A 60 -0.43 12.20 -13.06
C VAL A 60 -0.28 13.74 -13.08
N ASN A 61 -1.33 14.47 -13.48
CA ASN A 61 -1.36 15.95 -13.41
C ASN A 61 -1.85 16.53 -12.08
N ASN A 62 -2.39 15.73 -11.15
CA ASN A 62 -2.82 16.19 -9.83
C ASN A 62 -1.86 15.69 -8.74
N ARG A 63 -1.56 16.61 -7.82
CA ARG A 63 -0.55 16.52 -6.76
C ARG A 63 -0.50 15.13 -6.09
N LEU A 64 0.72 14.59 -5.93
CA LEU A 64 1.02 13.32 -5.25
C LEU A 64 0.36 13.16 -3.86
N SER A 65 -0.02 14.26 -3.22
CA SER A 65 -0.70 14.29 -1.92
C SER A 65 -2.18 13.88 -1.95
N GLN A 66 -2.79 13.67 -3.12
CA GLN A 66 -4.22 13.37 -3.26
C GLN A 66 -4.51 12.02 -3.91
N ILE A 67 -3.48 11.18 -4.13
CA ILE A 67 -3.67 9.92 -4.86
C ILE A 67 -4.59 8.97 -4.08
N ASP A 68 -4.47 8.91 -2.75
CA ASP A 68 -5.33 8.06 -1.91
C ASP A 68 -6.81 8.47 -2.00
N GLU A 69 -7.09 9.78 -1.92
CA GLU A 69 -8.44 10.33 -2.04
C GLU A 69 -9.03 10.08 -3.44
N GLU A 70 -8.23 10.29 -4.49
CA GLU A 70 -8.65 10.06 -5.87
C GLU A 70 -8.91 8.58 -6.13
N CYS A 71 -8.05 7.69 -5.64
CA CYS A 71 -8.28 6.24 -5.71
C CYS A 71 -9.57 5.84 -4.98
N ALA A 72 -9.80 6.38 -3.77
CA ALA A 72 -11.03 6.13 -3.02
C ALA A 72 -12.27 6.64 -3.78
N TYR A 73 -12.18 7.82 -4.41
CA TYR A 73 -13.25 8.39 -5.23
C TYR A 73 -13.56 7.52 -6.45
N LEU A 74 -12.53 7.16 -7.24
CA LEU A 74 -12.67 6.33 -8.44
C LEU A 74 -13.19 4.92 -8.14
N ASN A 75 -12.87 4.37 -6.96
CA ASN A 75 -13.30 3.03 -6.56
C ASN A 75 -14.73 3.00 -5.99
N ASN A 76 -15.11 4.00 -5.18
CA ASN A 76 -16.36 3.99 -4.42
C ASN A 76 -17.48 4.88 -5.00
N ARG A 77 -17.12 5.97 -5.67
CA ARG A 77 -18.07 7.03 -6.09
C ARG A 77 -18.07 7.31 -7.59
N GLY A 78 -17.16 6.71 -8.35
CA GLY A 78 -17.12 6.84 -9.80
C GLY A 78 -18.36 6.27 -10.47
N ASN A 79 -19.01 7.06 -11.34
CA ASN A 79 -19.97 6.53 -12.33
C ASN A 79 -19.29 5.46 -13.21
N ARG A 80 -20.05 4.63 -13.94
CA ARG A 80 -19.48 3.58 -14.84
C ARG A 80 -18.37 4.08 -15.79
N LYS A 81 -18.36 5.37 -16.14
CA LYS A 81 -17.34 6.03 -16.99
C LYS A 81 -16.08 6.51 -16.23
N ASN A 82 -16.16 6.70 -14.91
CA ASN A 82 -15.08 7.24 -14.06
C ASN A 82 -14.60 6.20 -13.03
N LYS A 83 -14.62 4.91 -13.39
CA LYS A 83 -14.09 3.85 -12.52
C LYS A 83 -12.63 3.60 -12.86
N CYS A 84 -11.79 3.35 -11.84
CA CYS A 84 -10.40 3.00 -12.07
C CYS A 84 -10.28 1.74 -12.94
N GLN A 85 -9.59 1.85 -14.08
CA GLN A 85 -9.45 0.74 -15.05
C GLN A 85 -8.67 -0.46 -14.50
N PHE A 86 -7.81 -0.23 -13.49
CA PHE A 86 -7.00 -1.25 -12.84
C PHE A 86 -7.70 -1.89 -11.63
N TYR A 87 -8.82 -1.33 -11.17
CA TYR A 87 -9.59 -1.87 -10.05
C TYR A 87 -10.60 -2.92 -10.53
N ASN A 88 -10.07 -4.06 -10.97
CA ASN A 88 -10.84 -5.22 -11.40
C ASN A 88 -10.45 -6.44 -10.56
N MET A 89 -11.37 -6.95 -9.74
CA MET A 89 -11.08 -8.03 -8.79
C MET A 89 -10.57 -9.32 -9.43
N ARG A 90 -11.07 -9.71 -10.62
CA ARG A 90 -10.58 -10.93 -11.28
C ARG A 90 -9.11 -10.78 -11.70
N LYS A 91 -8.77 -9.61 -12.24
CA LYS A 91 -7.39 -9.29 -12.65
C LYS A 91 -6.46 -9.09 -11.47
N ILE A 92 -6.95 -8.49 -10.38
CA ILE A 92 -6.21 -8.34 -9.12
C ILE A 92 -5.89 -9.72 -8.53
N LYS A 93 -6.85 -10.66 -8.50
CA LYS A 93 -6.58 -12.04 -8.06
C LYS A 93 -5.58 -12.75 -8.96
N SER A 94 -5.59 -12.50 -10.27
CA SER A 94 -4.57 -13.01 -11.20
C SER A 94 -3.18 -12.49 -10.83
N LEU A 95 -3.03 -11.16 -10.68
CA LEU A 95 -1.75 -10.54 -10.32
C LEU A 95 -1.26 -11.00 -8.94
N ARG A 96 -2.17 -11.13 -7.96
CA ARG A 96 -1.87 -11.72 -6.64
C ARG A 96 -1.23 -13.10 -6.78
N ASN A 97 -1.81 -13.97 -7.60
CA ASN A 97 -1.25 -15.31 -7.82
C ASN A 97 0.15 -15.24 -8.48
N THR A 98 0.39 -14.25 -9.35
CA THR A 98 1.73 -13.98 -9.89
C THR A 98 2.71 -13.56 -8.79
N ILE A 99 2.32 -12.62 -7.92
CA ILE A 99 3.16 -12.14 -6.79
C ILE A 99 3.57 -13.29 -5.88
N THR A 100 2.64 -14.18 -5.53
CA THR A 100 2.95 -15.34 -4.65
C THR A 100 3.97 -16.32 -5.25
N ARG A 101 4.21 -16.26 -6.56
CA ARG A 101 5.09 -17.18 -7.28
C ARG A 101 6.40 -16.55 -7.76
N VAL A 102 6.38 -15.25 -8.08
CA VAL A 102 7.49 -14.55 -8.73
C VAL A 102 7.92 -13.36 -7.89
N GLN A 103 9.21 -13.35 -7.53
CA GLN A 103 9.78 -12.27 -6.74
C GLN A 103 10.05 -11.05 -7.59
N MET A 104 9.22 -10.01 -7.43
CA MET A 104 9.29 -8.76 -8.17
C MET A 104 9.67 -7.61 -7.24
N ILE A 105 10.56 -6.72 -7.69
CA ILE A 105 10.71 -5.40 -7.06
C ILE A 105 9.49 -4.54 -7.41
N ILE A 106 9.37 -3.36 -6.78
CA ILE A 106 8.19 -2.51 -6.95
C ILE A 106 8.01 -2.10 -8.43
N GLU A 107 9.08 -1.78 -9.15
CA GLU A 107 9.05 -1.39 -10.56
C GLU A 107 8.57 -2.55 -11.46
N ASP A 108 9.15 -3.74 -11.28
CA ASP A 108 8.77 -4.95 -12.02
C ASP A 108 7.28 -5.25 -11.81
N LEU A 109 6.81 -5.13 -10.57
CA LEU A 109 5.42 -5.34 -10.20
C LEU A 109 4.47 -4.29 -10.82
N CYS A 110 4.89 -3.03 -10.90
CA CYS A 110 4.12 -1.99 -11.58
C CYS A 110 4.00 -2.27 -13.08
N ILE A 111 5.08 -2.71 -13.73
CA ILE A 111 5.07 -3.12 -15.14
C ILE A 111 4.11 -4.30 -15.35
N GLU A 112 4.20 -5.31 -14.49
CA GLU A 112 3.37 -6.50 -14.56
C GLU A 112 1.89 -6.18 -14.31
N GLY A 113 1.59 -5.27 -13.38
CA GLY A 113 0.23 -4.80 -13.14
C GLY A 113 -0.35 -4.03 -14.33
N LYS A 114 0.46 -3.18 -14.99
CA LYS A 114 0.05 -2.55 -16.26
C LYS A 114 -0.23 -3.60 -17.33
N ARG A 115 0.63 -4.60 -17.49
CA ARG A 115 0.50 -5.69 -18.47
C ARG A 115 -0.78 -6.52 -18.25
N GLN A 116 -1.10 -6.86 -17.00
CA GLN A 116 -2.32 -7.60 -16.66
C GLN A 116 -3.58 -6.71 -16.60
N GLY A 117 -3.42 -5.38 -16.57
CA GLY A 117 -4.49 -4.43 -16.32
C GLY A 117 -5.08 -4.56 -14.91
N ALA A 118 -4.21 -4.80 -13.92
CA ALA A 118 -4.54 -5.02 -12.51
C ALA A 118 -3.80 -4.02 -11.62
N CYS A 119 -4.43 -3.59 -10.53
CA CYS A 119 -3.81 -2.65 -9.59
C CYS A 119 -2.74 -3.37 -8.73
N PRO A 120 -1.46 -2.95 -8.78
CA PRO A 120 -0.39 -3.59 -8.03
C PRO A 120 -0.53 -3.42 -6.52
N TYR A 121 -1.00 -2.25 -6.07
CA TYR A 121 -1.25 -1.95 -4.66
C TYR A 121 -2.23 -2.96 -4.03
N TYR A 122 -3.44 -3.08 -4.60
CA TYR A 122 -4.45 -4.02 -4.09
C TYR A 122 -4.04 -5.48 -4.26
N ALA A 123 -3.34 -5.83 -5.34
CA ALA A 123 -2.84 -7.20 -5.53
C ALA A 123 -1.79 -7.57 -4.49
N SER A 124 -0.91 -6.64 -4.11
CA SER A 124 0.10 -6.86 -3.07
C SER A 124 -0.52 -6.97 -1.69
N MET A 125 -1.52 -6.15 -1.38
CA MET A 125 -2.31 -6.27 -0.15
C MET A 125 -2.96 -7.66 -0.06
N GLN A 126 -3.61 -8.16 -1.12
CA GLN A 126 -4.19 -9.51 -1.12
C GLN A 126 -3.14 -10.61 -1.09
N ALA A 127 -1.96 -10.38 -1.67
CA ALA A 127 -0.87 -11.36 -1.66
C ALA A 127 -0.28 -11.50 -0.26
N SER A 128 -0.25 -10.41 0.53
CA SER A 128 0.30 -10.42 1.88
C SER A 128 -0.38 -11.40 2.84
N ALA A 129 -1.65 -11.73 2.62
CA ALA A 129 -2.37 -12.75 3.40
C ALA A 129 -2.02 -14.20 2.99
N LYS A 130 -1.25 -14.39 1.92
CA LYS A 130 -0.91 -15.69 1.33
C LYS A 130 0.59 -15.87 1.09
N THR A 131 1.43 -15.02 1.68
CA THR A 131 2.88 -15.06 1.51
C THR A 131 3.59 -15.40 2.82
N ASP A 132 4.69 -16.14 2.72
CA ASP A 132 5.52 -16.51 3.86
C ASP A 132 6.33 -15.31 4.36
N PHE A 133 6.67 -14.38 3.46
CA PHE A 133 7.52 -13.23 3.75
C PHE A 133 6.89 -11.94 3.22
N ILE A 134 6.86 -10.91 4.05
CA ILE A 134 6.31 -9.60 3.71
C ILE A 134 7.40 -8.56 3.93
N ILE A 135 7.71 -7.76 2.90
CA ILE A 135 8.59 -6.60 3.05
C ILE A 135 7.73 -5.34 3.17
N GLN A 136 7.90 -4.56 4.22
CA GLN A 136 7.11 -3.35 4.46
C GLN A 136 7.99 -2.14 4.76
N SER A 137 7.63 -0.99 4.18
CA SER A 137 8.22 0.30 4.56
C SER A 137 7.62 0.78 5.89
N ARG A 138 8.49 1.09 6.86
CA ARG A 138 8.12 1.65 8.17
C ARG A 138 7.43 3.01 8.12
N LYS A 139 7.52 3.73 7.00
CA LYS A 139 6.82 5.02 6.83
C LYS A 139 5.33 4.87 6.54
N ASN A 140 4.88 3.67 6.14
CA ASN A 140 3.51 3.40 5.73
C ASN A 140 2.69 2.69 6.83
N THR A 141 3.03 2.90 8.10
CA THR A 141 2.43 2.18 9.24
C THR A 141 1.02 2.64 9.63
N SER A 142 0.34 3.43 8.79
CA SER A 142 -1.05 3.82 9.04
C SER A 142 -2.05 2.68 8.77
N SER A 143 -1.66 1.67 7.98
CA SER A 143 -2.49 0.51 7.70
C SER A 143 -1.98 -0.71 8.47
N LEU A 144 -2.88 -1.26 9.28
CA LEU A 144 -2.77 -2.51 10.03
C LEU A 144 -1.83 -3.50 9.34
N TRP A 145 -0.79 -3.88 10.07
CA TRP A 145 0.04 -5.01 9.70
C TRP A 145 -0.90 -6.21 9.54
N PRO A 146 -0.83 -6.97 8.43
CA PRO A 146 -1.60 -8.20 8.27
C PRO A 146 -1.00 -9.24 9.21
N LEU A 147 -1.22 -9.07 10.51
CA LEU A 147 -0.74 -9.96 11.55
C LEU A 147 -1.67 -11.17 11.58
N GLY A 148 -1.15 -12.32 11.13
CA GLY A 148 -1.72 -13.60 11.50
C GLY A 148 -1.45 -13.94 12.96
N SER A 149 -2.02 -15.05 13.42
CA SER A 149 -1.80 -15.56 14.78
C SER A 149 -0.33 -15.93 15.06
N SER A 150 0.46 -16.18 14.01
CA SER A 150 1.85 -16.67 14.08
C SER A 150 2.77 -15.85 13.16
N SER A 151 3.03 -14.60 13.54
CA SER A 151 3.91 -13.70 12.77
C SER A 151 5.19 -13.33 13.53
N VAL A 152 6.33 -13.32 12.83
CA VAL A 152 7.62 -12.81 13.31
C VAL A 152 7.89 -11.49 12.64
N ILE A 153 8.10 -10.44 13.42
CA ILE A 153 8.44 -9.11 12.90
C ILE A 153 9.94 -8.89 13.06
N VAL A 154 10.61 -8.56 11.96
CA VAL A 154 12.03 -8.21 11.92
C VAL A 154 12.14 -6.72 11.62
N PHE A 155 12.59 -5.95 12.61
CA PHE A 155 12.90 -4.53 12.43
C PHE A 155 14.33 -4.36 11.95
N ASP A 156 14.47 -3.96 10.69
CA ASP A 156 15.73 -3.48 10.16
C ASP A 156 15.97 -2.03 10.60
N GLU A 157 17.23 -1.69 10.89
CA GLU A 157 17.63 -0.38 11.38
C GLU A 157 16.79 0.11 12.60
N ALA A 158 16.64 -0.77 13.59
CA ALA A 158 15.82 -0.53 14.79
C ALA A 158 16.23 0.71 15.60
N HIS A 159 17.46 1.21 15.43
CA HIS A 159 17.93 2.44 16.06
C HIS A 159 17.08 3.68 15.69
N ASN A 160 16.36 3.64 14.56
CA ASN A 160 15.45 4.71 14.13
C ASN A 160 14.03 4.57 14.69
N ILE A 161 13.72 3.57 15.52
CA ILE A 161 12.38 3.38 16.09
C ILE A 161 11.92 4.58 16.92
N PRO A 162 12.71 5.12 17.88
CA PRO A 162 12.26 6.25 18.68
C PRO A 162 11.83 7.46 17.84
N SER A 163 12.65 7.87 16.87
CA SER A 163 12.33 8.98 15.98
C SER A 163 11.11 8.73 15.08
N SER A 164 10.87 7.46 14.70
CA SER A 164 9.66 7.08 13.96
C SER A 164 8.42 7.21 14.82
N VAL A 165 8.49 6.80 16.09
CA VAL A 165 7.40 6.94 17.06
C VAL A 165 7.10 8.41 17.33
N ASP A 166 8.13 9.23 17.52
CA ASP A 166 7.97 10.67 17.70
C ASP A 166 7.29 11.31 16.49
N GLN A 167 7.71 10.93 15.27
CA GLN A 167 7.09 11.43 14.05
C GLN A 167 5.63 11.00 13.89
N CYS A 168 5.27 9.78 14.28
CA CYS A 168 3.88 9.29 14.23
C CYS A 168 2.99 9.94 15.28
N ASN A 169 3.54 10.32 16.44
CA ASN A 169 2.79 10.87 17.57
C ASN A 169 2.86 12.41 17.66
N SER A 170 3.61 13.06 16.77
CA SER A 170 3.74 14.51 16.74
C SER A 170 3.05 15.08 15.51
N SER A 171 2.37 16.21 15.69
CA SER A 171 1.84 17.02 14.59
C SER A 171 2.33 18.46 14.73
N GLN A 172 2.54 19.11 13.60
CA GLN A 172 2.88 20.53 13.54
C GLN A 172 1.78 21.22 12.75
N ILE A 173 1.37 22.39 13.24
CA ILE A 173 0.38 23.23 12.57
C ILE A 173 1.04 24.57 12.27
N THR A 174 1.11 24.91 10.99
CA THR A 174 1.60 26.19 10.53
C THR A 174 0.49 27.24 10.53
N LEU A 175 0.85 28.52 10.61
CA LEU A 175 -0.12 29.62 10.48
C LEU A 175 -0.90 29.54 9.15
N ARG A 176 -0.23 29.11 8.07
CA ARG A 176 -0.85 28.93 6.76
C ARG A 176 -1.97 27.89 6.78
N GLU A 177 -1.75 26.77 7.48
CA GLU A 177 -2.76 25.72 7.64
C GLU A 177 -3.93 26.22 8.49
N LEU A 178 -3.69 26.94 9.58
CA LEU A 178 -4.76 27.54 10.40
C LEU A 178 -5.65 28.50 9.59
N ILE A 179 -5.05 29.37 8.78
CA ILE A 179 -5.80 30.30 7.92
C ILE A 179 -6.62 29.52 6.89
N ALA A 180 -6.03 28.50 6.25
CA ALA A 180 -6.75 27.66 5.28
C ALA A 180 -7.92 26.92 5.92
N SER A 181 -7.75 26.37 7.13
CA SER A 181 -8.80 25.73 7.90
C SER A 181 -9.92 26.71 8.28
N GLN A 182 -9.59 27.94 8.65
CA GLN A 182 -10.59 28.98 8.93
C GLN A 182 -11.47 29.26 7.71
N VAL A 183 -10.86 29.45 6.53
CA VAL A 183 -11.59 29.68 5.28
C VAL A 183 -12.48 28.48 4.94
N ALA A 184 -11.97 27.26 5.07
CA ALA A 184 -12.74 26.04 4.81
C ALA A 184 -13.96 25.91 5.74
N LEU A 185 -13.82 26.26 7.03
CA LEU A 185 -14.93 26.26 8.00
C LEU A 185 -16.01 27.28 7.68
N VAL A 186 -15.63 28.49 7.22
CA VAL A 186 -16.60 29.51 6.80
C VAL A 186 -17.42 29.01 5.60
N ILE A 187 -16.76 28.44 4.59
CA ILE A 187 -17.43 27.86 3.42
C ILE A 187 -18.35 26.71 3.82
N ALA A 188 -17.89 25.81 4.70
CA ALA A 188 -18.69 24.69 5.18
C ALA A 188 -19.93 25.17 5.94
N ARG A 189 -19.80 26.19 6.79
CA ARG A 189 -20.93 26.80 7.51
C ARG A 189 -21.99 27.32 6.54
N GLU A 190 -21.59 28.08 5.52
CA GLU A 190 -22.52 28.62 4.51
C GLU A 190 -23.24 27.53 3.71
N ARG A 191 -22.57 26.38 3.51
CA ARG A 191 -23.09 25.28 2.70
C ARG A 191 -24.03 24.34 3.46
N PHE A 192 -23.85 24.17 4.77
CA PHE A 192 -24.53 23.13 5.56
C PHE A 192 -25.38 23.66 6.74
N ILE A 193 -25.25 24.93 7.12
CA ILE A 193 -26.06 25.54 8.19
C ILE A 193 -27.07 26.52 7.56
N ARG A 194 -28.06 25.94 6.87
CA ARG A 194 -29.34 26.60 6.51
C ARG A 194 -30.48 25.87 7.20
#